data_AF-A0A0C4EBR8-F1
#
_entry.id   AF-A0A0C4EBR8-F1
#
_cell.length_a   1.000
_cell.length_b   1.000
_cell.length_c   1.000
_cell.angle_alpha   90.00
_cell.angle_beta   90.00
_cell.angle_gamma   90.00
#
_symmetry.space_group_name_H-M   'P 1'
#
loop_
_entity.id
_entity.type
_entity.pdbx_description
1 polymer ?
#
loop_
_entity_poly.entity_id
_entity_poly.type
_entity_poly.pdbx_seq_one_letter_code
_entity_poly.pdbx_strand_id
1 'polypeptide(L)'
;MVRGMIDLHMSMFRDTGVELIRGTGRFVGPREIQIIDGGSSRTVTADSIVICTGSMSRVDTGIPGLVEAQPLTHVDILNLDDLPRHLVVLSGGYVGLEFAQAFRRLGSEVTQVERNAQDPQARGAGRGRGARRGARREDVMILTSARVDAHLRTTTDGVFAVGDCAGSPYFTHVAYDDLRVIYDQIAARRWWPGGVAGRAGAVDAVHVARAGAGRACGFNMTHYRGVAVRVATLPMAAFLRTRTMGSGAEAVGFAKALVEAYGDRILGFVALDPSAGEMLPVVQLAMRLGAPYTEIANLIMAHPTMCKGLVQLLESVLARK
;
A
#
# COMPACT_ATOMS: atom_id res chain seq x y z
N MET A 1 -1.93 25.92 3.69
CA MET A 1 -2.40 24.64 3.11
C MET A 1 -2.91 23.68 4.19
N VAL A 2 -2.10 23.34 5.21
CA VAL A 2 -2.48 22.40 6.29
C VAL A 2 -3.72 22.83 7.08
N ARG A 3 -3.80 24.10 7.51
CA ARG A 3 -4.96 24.62 8.26
C ARG A 3 -6.28 24.46 7.50
N GLY A 4 -6.31 24.79 6.21
CA GLY A 4 -7.49 24.60 5.37
C GLY A 4 -7.90 23.14 5.20
N MET A 5 -6.93 22.21 5.19
CA MET A 5 -7.24 20.79 5.16
C MET A 5 -7.79 20.29 6.50
N ILE A 6 -7.27 20.79 7.63
CA ILE A 6 -7.86 20.53 8.95
C ILE A 6 -9.30 21.04 8.97
N ASP A 7 -9.53 22.28 8.57
CA ASP A 7 -10.87 22.89 8.57
C ASP A 7 -11.87 22.10 7.70
N LEU A 8 -11.43 21.60 6.54
CA LEU A 8 -12.21 20.73 5.66
C LEU A 8 -12.58 19.39 6.32
N HIS A 9 -11.63 18.70 6.96
CA HIS A 9 -11.96 17.44 7.64
C HIS A 9 -12.89 17.69 8.83
N MET A 10 -12.70 18.81 9.53
CA MET A 10 -13.58 19.19 10.64
C MET A 10 -15.00 19.54 10.17
N SER A 11 -15.18 20.11 8.98
CA SER A 11 -16.53 20.29 8.42
C SER A 11 -17.17 18.95 8.06
N MET A 12 -16.42 18.02 7.46
CA MET A 12 -16.92 16.68 7.15
C MET A 12 -17.44 15.96 8.40
N PHE A 13 -16.72 16.01 9.53
CA PHE A 13 -17.22 15.42 10.78
C PHE A 13 -18.52 16.07 11.24
N ARG A 14 -18.63 17.40 11.20
CA ARG A 14 -19.87 18.11 11.59
C ARG A 14 -21.06 17.72 10.71
N ASP A 15 -20.85 17.61 9.40
CA ASP A 15 -21.92 17.34 8.43
C ASP A 15 -22.46 15.89 8.52
N THR A 16 -21.67 14.96 9.08
CA THR A 16 -22.06 13.56 9.24
C THR A 16 -22.87 13.26 10.50
N GLY A 17 -22.94 14.20 11.45
CA GLY A 17 -23.60 13.98 12.75
C GLY A 17 -22.82 13.07 13.71
N VAL A 18 -21.57 12.71 13.40
CA VAL A 18 -20.73 11.92 14.30
C VAL A 18 -20.14 12.77 15.42
N GLU A 19 -20.04 12.21 16.62
CA GLU A 19 -19.34 12.85 17.73
C GLU A 19 -17.82 12.66 17.57
N LEU A 20 -17.10 13.75 17.29
CA LEU A 20 -15.65 13.75 17.31
C LEU A 20 -15.13 13.98 18.73
N ILE A 21 -14.60 12.93 19.35
CA ILE A 21 -13.94 13.02 20.66
C ILE A 21 -12.43 13.06 20.46
N ARG A 22 -11.77 14.13 20.94
CA ARG A 22 -10.31 14.26 20.90
C ARG A 22 -9.69 13.67 22.16
N GLY A 23 -8.57 12.97 21.99
CA GLY A 23 -7.80 12.38 23.08
C GLY A 23 -7.18 11.04 22.69
N THR A 24 -6.44 10.46 23.62
CA THR A 24 -5.88 9.11 23.48
C THR A 24 -6.85 8.09 24.06
N GLY A 25 -7.35 7.19 23.23
CA GLY A 25 -8.24 6.10 23.63
C GLY A 25 -7.47 4.84 24.03
N ARG A 26 -7.85 4.21 25.14
CA ARG A 26 -7.36 2.88 25.56
C ARG A 26 -8.50 2.01 26.04
N PHE A 27 -8.42 0.70 25.79
CA PHE A 27 -9.37 -0.26 26.36
C PHE A 27 -9.19 -0.34 27.88
N VAL A 28 -10.29 -0.20 28.61
CA VAL A 28 -10.39 -0.48 30.06
C VAL A 28 -11.36 -1.64 30.35
N GLY A 29 -12.08 -2.09 29.33
CA GLY A 29 -12.90 -3.30 29.30
C GLY A 29 -13.12 -3.77 27.86
N PRO A 30 -13.83 -4.89 27.61
CA PRO A 30 -13.99 -5.47 26.27
C PRO A 30 -14.63 -4.53 25.24
N ARG A 31 -15.55 -3.66 25.67
CA ARG A 31 -16.23 -2.66 24.85
C ARG A 31 -16.24 -1.27 25.49
N GLU A 32 -15.21 -1.00 26.27
CA GLU A 32 -15.12 0.21 27.08
C GLU A 32 -13.78 0.89 26.82
N ILE A 33 -13.84 2.14 26.36
CA ILE A 33 -12.69 2.97 26.00
C ILE A 33 -12.61 4.14 26.95
N GLN A 34 -11.49 4.24 27.66
CA GLN A 34 -11.12 5.46 28.36
C GLN A 34 -10.36 6.37 27.41
N ILE A 35 -10.81 7.61 27.32
CA ILE A 35 -10.26 8.68 26.49
C ILE A 35 -9.63 9.69 27.43
N ILE A 36 -8.36 10.00 27.19
CA ILE A 36 -7.58 10.96 27.99
C ILE A 36 -7.19 12.14 27.11
N ASP A 37 -7.50 13.36 27.55
CA ASP A 37 -7.13 14.61 26.88
C ASP A 37 -6.77 15.69 27.92
N GLY A 38 -5.53 16.21 27.87
CA GLY A 38 -5.08 17.31 28.72
C GLY A 38 -5.28 17.14 30.24
N GLY A 39 -5.30 15.90 30.75
CA GLY A 39 -5.56 15.59 32.16
C GLY A 39 -7.02 15.29 32.52
N SER A 40 -7.96 15.50 31.59
CA SER A 40 -9.34 15.04 31.70
C SER A 40 -9.48 13.60 31.20
N SER A 41 -10.40 12.83 31.79
CA SER A 41 -10.72 11.47 31.33
C SER A 41 -12.22 11.29 31.14
N ARG A 42 -12.62 10.71 30.01
CA ARG A 42 -13.99 10.28 29.71
C ARG A 42 -13.98 8.81 29.36
N THR A 43 -14.94 8.05 29.85
CA THR A 43 -15.12 6.65 29.43
C THR A 43 -16.37 6.54 28.56
N VAL A 44 -16.26 5.79 27.47
CA VAL A 44 -17.37 5.52 26.54
C VAL A 44 -17.50 4.03 26.29
N THR A 45 -18.72 3.60 25.99
CA THR A 45 -19.04 2.22 25.57
C THR A 45 -19.69 2.24 24.20
N ALA A 46 -19.55 1.13 23.46
CA ALA A 46 -20.14 0.98 22.13
C ALA A 46 -20.50 -0.49 21.85
N ASP A 47 -21.54 -0.70 21.04
CA ASP A 47 -21.90 -2.04 20.57
C ASP A 47 -20.85 -2.63 19.63
N SER A 48 -20.23 -1.76 18.82
CA SER A 48 -19.15 -2.10 17.89
C SER A 48 -18.00 -1.12 18.01
N ILE A 49 -16.78 -1.64 18.04
CA ILE A 49 -15.53 -0.87 18.08
C ILE A 49 -14.66 -1.25 16.90
N VAL A 50 -14.17 -0.25 16.16
CA VAL A 50 -13.24 -0.46 15.04
C VAL A 50 -11.90 0.19 15.39
N ILE A 51 -10.86 -0.62 15.50
CA ILE A 51 -9.48 -0.17 15.77
C ILE A 51 -8.84 0.25 14.44
N CYS A 52 -8.48 1.53 14.34
CA CYS A 52 -7.89 2.15 13.14
C CYS A 52 -6.59 2.92 13.45
N THR A 53 -5.77 2.44 14.39
CA THR A 53 -4.63 3.20 14.94
C THR A 53 -3.43 3.34 13.98
N GLY A 54 -3.49 2.72 12.80
CA GLY A 54 -2.42 2.76 11.80
C GLY A 54 -1.13 2.06 12.27
N SER A 55 0.00 2.53 11.76
CA SER A 55 1.34 2.05 12.12
C SER A 55 2.26 3.21 12.50
N MET A 56 3.44 2.87 13.03
CA MET A 56 4.47 3.84 13.41
C MET A 56 5.82 3.40 12.85
N SER A 57 6.71 4.38 12.63
CA SER A 57 8.11 4.10 12.33
C SER A 57 8.75 3.27 13.44
N ARG A 58 9.60 2.30 13.04
CA ARG A 58 10.38 1.50 13.98
C ARG A 58 11.87 1.78 13.78
N VAL A 59 12.50 2.39 14.79
CA VAL A 59 13.96 2.45 14.89
C VAL A 59 14.44 1.13 15.51
N ASP A 60 15.40 0.47 14.88
CA ASP A 60 15.92 -0.82 15.35
C ASP A 60 16.89 -0.62 16.52
N THR A 61 16.42 -0.89 17.73
CA THR A 61 17.23 -0.72 18.95
C THR A 61 18.27 -1.83 19.15
N GLY A 62 18.37 -2.79 18.22
CA GLY A 62 19.42 -3.82 18.23
C GLY A 62 20.70 -3.40 17.51
N ILE A 63 20.70 -2.27 16.80
CA ILE A 63 21.88 -1.74 16.10
C ILE A 63 22.65 -0.83 17.07
N PRO A 64 23.89 -1.18 17.47
CA PRO A 64 24.68 -0.36 18.39
C PRO A 64 24.88 1.06 17.85
N GLY A 65 24.68 2.07 18.69
CA GLY A 65 24.86 3.47 18.33
C GLY A 65 23.71 4.09 17.52
N LEU A 66 22.74 3.30 17.04
CA LEU A 66 21.69 3.83 16.17
C LEU A 66 20.71 4.72 16.92
N VAL A 67 20.33 4.38 18.16
CA VAL A 67 19.40 5.23 18.94
C VAL A 67 20.10 6.52 19.36
N GLU A 68 21.36 6.41 19.77
CA GLU A 68 22.20 7.53 20.17
C GLU A 68 22.45 8.51 19.01
N ALA A 69 22.48 8.01 17.77
CA ALA A 69 22.60 8.82 16.56
C ALA A 69 21.34 9.62 16.20
N GLN A 70 20.23 9.46 16.94
CA GLN A 70 18.96 10.19 16.74
C GLN A 70 18.50 10.21 15.27
N PRO A 71 18.23 9.03 14.67
CA PRO A 71 17.94 8.93 13.25
C PRO A 71 16.60 9.57 12.94
N LEU A 72 16.55 10.32 11.85
CA LEU A 72 15.30 10.86 11.32
C LEU A 72 14.41 9.72 10.81
N THR A 73 13.13 9.78 11.12
CA THR A 73 12.12 8.93 10.49
C THR A 73 11.57 9.59 9.22
N HIS A 74 10.72 8.87 8.50
CA HIS A 74 10.01 9.40 7.33
C HIS A 74 9.11 10.61 7.64
N VAL A 75 8.75 10.81 8.92
CA VAL A 75 8.01 12.00 9.38
C VAL A 75 8.96 13.15 9.62
N ASP A 76 10.06 12.91 10.34
CA ASP A 76 10.99 13.95 10.76
C ASP A 76 11.70 14.59 9.56
N ILE A 77 12.10 13.76 8.58
CA ILE A 77 12.83 14.19 7.38
C ILE A 77 12.02 15.18 6.51
N LEU A 78 10.69 15.18 6.60
CA LEU A 78 9.82 16.12 5.88
C LEU A 78 9.90 17.55 6.44
N ASN A 79 10.44 17.72 7.65
CA ASN A 79 10.59 19.01 8.32
C ASN A 79 12.03 19.55 8.25
N LEU A 80 12.90 18.97 7.42
CA LEU A 80 14.24 19.52 7.22
C LEU A 80 14.15 20.85 6.47
N ASP A 81 14.74 21.89 7.07
CA ASP A 81 14.86 23.21 6.44
C ASP A 81 16.06 23.31 5.51
N ASP A 82 17.10 22.51 5.75
CA ASP A 82 18.33 22.49 4.97
C ASP A 82 18.54 21.14 4.27
N LEU A 83 19.13 21.18 3.07
CA LEU A 83 19.49 19.98 2.33
C LEU A 83 20.77 19.36 2.92
N PRO A 84 20.74 18.13 3.46
CA PRO A 84 21.93 17.47 3.97
C PRO A 84 22.92 17.21 2.83
N ARG A 85 24.22 17.43 3.09
CA ARG A 85 25.27 17.11 2.11
C ARG A 85 25.30 15.62 1.76
N HIS A 86 25.07 14.76 2.76
CA HIS A 86 25.02 13.31 2.61
C HIS A 86 23.89 12.74 3.46
N LEU A 87 23.03 11.92 2.84
CA LEU A 87 21.92 11.23 3.49
C LEU A 87 22.15 9.72 3.47
N VAL A 88 22.14 9.09 4.65
CA VAL A 88 22.17 7.63 4.78
C VAL A 88 20.74 7.12 5.03
N VAL A 89 20.26 6.25 4.15
CA VAL A 89 18.90 5.66 4.25
C VAL A 89 19.01 4.20 4.67
N LEU A 90 18.59 3.89 5.89
CA LEU A 90 18.57 2.54 6.46
C LEU A 90 17.27 1.80 6.13
N SER A 91 17.00 1.56 4.84
CA SER A 91 15.79 0.87 4.39
C SER A 91 15.87 0.52 2.91
N GLY A 92 15.51 -0.70 2.52
CA GLY A 92 15.20 -1.09 1.15
C GLY A 92 13.71 -0.95 0.80
N GLY A 93 12.86 -0.53 1.74
CA GLY A 93 11.43 -0.36 1.50
C GLY A 93 11.10 0.81 0.55
N TYR A 94 9.85 0.86 0.08
CA TYR A 94 9.36 1.88 -0.85
C TYR A 94 9.57 3.31 -0.32
N VAL A 95 9.25 3.58 0.95
CA VAL A 95 9.46 4.90 1.58
C VAL A 95 10.94 5.31 1.54
N GLY A 96 11.85 4.37 1.88
CA GLY A 96 13.29 4.63 1.86
C GLY A 96 13.80 4.96 0.46
N LEU A 97 13.36 4.20 -0.54
CA LEU A 97 13.68 4.45 -1.96
C LEU A 97 13.17 5.82 -2.43
N GLU A 98 11.97 6.23 -2.01
CA GLU A 98 11.41 7.53 -2.38
C GLU A 98 12.21 8.70 -1.82
N PHE A 99 12.56 8.66 -0.53
CA PHE A 99 13.40 9.70 0.08
C PHE A 99 14.82 9.70 -0.48
N ALA A 100 15.44 8.53 -0.63
CA ALA A 100 16.77 8.41 -1.24
C ALA A 100 16.80 9.11 -2.61
N GLN A 101 15.78 8.86 -3.43
CA GLN A 101 15.64 9.44 -4.74
C GLN A 101 15.27 10.93 -4.76
N ALA A 102 14.48 11.39 -3.79
CA ALA A 102 14.13 12.80 -3.67
C ALA A 102 15.38 13.63 -3.30
N PHE A 103 16.06 13.25 -2.22
CA PHE A 103 17.25 13.95 -1.75
C PHE A 103 18.42 13.88 -2.74
N ARG A 104 18.59 12.74 -3.44
CA ARG A 104 19.60 12.63 -4.51
C ARG A 104 19.37 13.63 -5.65
N ARG A 105 18.11 13.93 -5.98
CA ARG A 105 17.73 14.92 -7.02
C ARG A 105 17.85 16.36 -6.53
N LEU A 106 17.61 16.59 -5.24
CA LEU A 106 17.80 17.90 -4.63
C LEU A 106 19.29 18.27 -4.49
N GLY A 107 20.18 17.28 -4.48
CA GLY A 107 21.63 17.48 -4.56
C GLY A 107 22.44 16.77 -3.48
N SER A 108 21.80 16.08 -2.53
CA SER A 108 22.50 15.29 -1.53
C SER A 108 23.24 14.13 -2.18
N GLU A 109 24.42 13.80 -1.67
CA GLU A 109 24.93 12.44 -1.77
C GLU A 109 23.97 11.50 -1.01
N VAL A 110 23.76 10.29 -1.50
CA VAL A 110 22.84 9.33 -0.85
C VAL A 110 23.46 7.94 -0.82
N THR A 111 23.49 7.35 0.38
CA THR A 111 23.88 5.95 0.60
C THR A 111 22.70 5.18 1.17
N GLN A 112 22.23 4.17 0.44
CA GLN A 112 21.13 3.31 0.90
C GLN A 112 21.68 1.98 1.40
N VAL A 113 21.29 1.60 2.62
CA VAL A 113 21.74 0.37 3.30
C VAL A 113 20.52 -0.49 3.57
N GLU A 114 20.52 -1.70 3.00
CA GLU A 114 19.49 -2.72 3.21
C GLU A 114 20.13 -3.99 3.77
N ARG A 115 19.49 -4.56 4.81
CA ARG A 115 20.00 -5.74 5.52
C ARG A 115 19.82 -7.03 4.73
N ASN A 116 18.86 -7.10 3.81
CA ASN A 116 18.55 -8.30 3.04
C ASN A 116 19.43 -8.37 1.78
N ALA A 117 19.95 -9.58 1.48
CA ALA A 117 20.77 -9.85 0.30
C ALA A 117 19.98 -9.89 -1.04
N GLN A 118 18.65 -9.73 -1.00
CA GLN A 118 17.80 -9.74 -2.19
C GLN A 118 16.85 -8.54 -2.22
N ASP A 119 16.45 -8.18 -3.44
CA ASP A 119 15.52 -7.09 -3.77
C ASP A 119 14.26 -7.11 -2.87
N PRO A 120 13.90 -5.97 -2.26
CA PRO A 120 12.68 -5.77 -1.47
C PRO A 120 11.37 -6.27 -2.11
N GLN A 121 11.33 -6.41 -3.44
CA GLN A 121 10.17 -6.90 -4.20
C GLN A 121 9.78 -8.37 -3.90
N ALA A 122 10.62 -9.15 -3.22
CA ALA A 122 10.39 -10.58 -2.98
C ALA A 122 9.46 -10.92 -1.78
N ARG A 123 8.97 -9.92 -1.03
CA ARG A 123 8.11 -10.17 0.15
C ARG A 123 6.66 -9.78 -0.11
N GLY A 124 5.90 -10.75 -0.61
CA GLY A 124 4.45 -10.78 -0.43
C GLY A 124 4.08 -10.86 1.04
N ALA A 125 2.93 -10.30 1.39
CA ALA A 125 2.33 -10.37 2.72
C ALA A 125 2.30 -11.83 3.21
N GLY A 126 3.02 -12.11 4.30
CA GLY A 126 3.01 -13.45 4.88
C GLY A 126 4.31 -13.82 5.57
N ARG A 127 4.42 -13.47 6.85
CA ARG A 127 5.03 -14.31 7.90
C ARG A 127 4.69 -13.72 9.26
N GLY A 128 3.46 -13.99 9.71
CA GLY A 128 3.15 -13.99 11.13
C GLY A 128 3.96 -15.11 11.79
N ARG A 129 5.17 -14.79 12.27
CA ARG A 129 5.87 -15.65 13.24
C ARG A 129 5.59 -15.07 14.62
N GLY A 130 4.77 -15.79 15.37
CA GLY A 130 4.47 -15.49 16.76
C GLY A 130 5.75 -15.48 17.58
N ALA A 131 6.12 -14.30 18.08
CA ALA A 131 7.03 -14.16 19.20
C ALA A 131 6.18 -13.94 20.46
N ARG A 132 6.27 -14.89 21.39
CA ARG A 132 5.70 -14.76 22.74
C ARG A 132 6.57 -13.80 23.55
N ARG A 133 6.03 -12.66 23.96
CA ARG A 133 6.43 -11.88 25.16
C ARG A 133 5.59 -10.61 25.26
N GLY A 134 4.79 -10.50 26.32
CA GLY A 134 4.25 -9.21 26.74
C GLY A 134 5.42 -8.32 27.14
N ALA A 135 5.60 -7.20 26.45
CA ALA A 135 6.57 -6.18 26.80
C ALA A 135 5.82 -4.86 27.08
N ARG A 136 6.27 -4.14 28.10
CA ARG A 136 5.88 -2.74 28.33
C ARG A 136 6.98 -1.87 27.74
N ARG A 137 6.63 -0.94 26.86
CA ARG A 137 7.42 0.27 26.59
C ARG A 137 6.49 1.44 26.88
N GLU A 138 6.97 2.41 27.66
CA GLU A 138 6.32 3.73 27.84
C GLU A 138 4.87 3.66 28.34
N ASP A 139 4.59 2.86 29.39
CA ASP A 139 3.24 2.64 29.94
C ASP A 139 2.18 2.09 28.96
N VAL A 140 2.58 1.69 27.76
CA VAL A 140 1.71 1.02 26.79
C VAL A 140 1.64 -0.47 27.08
N MET A 141 0.43 -0.97 27.34
CA MET A 141 0.15 -2.39 27.45
C MET A 141 0.09 -3.02 26.06
N ILE A 142 1.08 -3.86 25.74
CA ILE A 142 1.09 -4.63 24.49
C ILE A 142 0.39 -5.97 24.74
N LEU A 143 -0.84 -6.11 24.22
CA LEU A 143 -1.54 -7.38 24.19
C LEU A 143 -0.97 -8.26 23.08
N THR A 144 -0.17 -9.25 23.46
CA THR A 144 0.29 -10.28 22.52
C THR A 144 -0.80 -11.32 22.26
N SER A 145 -0.80 -11.93 21.07
CA SER A 145 -1.79 -12.93 20.64
C SER A 145 -3.18 -12.39 20.25
N ALA A 146 -3.37 -11.08 20.18
CA ALA A 146 -4.52 -10.52 19.45
C ALA A 146 -4.46 -11.01 18.00
N ARG A 147 -5.53 -11.67 17.55
CA ARG A 147 -5.66 -12.17 16.17
C ARG A 147 -6.78 -11.41 15.49
N VAL A 148 -6.53 -11.04 14.24
CA VAL A 148 -7.54 -10.51 13.33
C VAL A 148 -7.77 -11.54 12.25
N ASP A 149 -9.01 -11.95 12.04
CA ASP A 149 -9.37 -12.92 11.01
C ASP A 149 -9.57 -12.26 9.63
N ALA A 150 -9.89 -13.05 8.61
CA ALA A 150 -10.13 -12.54 7.25
C ALA A 150 -11.35 -11.60 7.15
N HIS A 151 -12.25 -11.65 8.14
CA HIS A 151 -13.42 -10.77 8.28
C HIS A 151 -13.10 -9.52 9.10
N LEU A 152 -11.83 -9.28 9.45
CA LEU A 152 -11.37 -8.14 10.25
C LEU A 152 -11.88 -8.15 11.69
N ARG A 153 -12.31 -9.31 12.19
CA ARG A 153 -12.76 -9.50 13.58
C ARG A 153 -11.58 -9.78 14.47
N THR A 154 -11.56 -9.16 15.65
CA THR A 154 -10.61 -9.52 16.69
C THR A 154 -11.10 -10.76 17.47
N THR A 155 -10.34 -11.18 18.48
CA THR A 155 -10.76 -12.24 19.41
C THR A 155 -11.92 -11.82 20.33
N THR A 156 -12.23 -10.52 20.40
CA THR A 156 -13.32 -9.99 21.23
C THR A 156 -14.53 -9.69 20.36
N ASP A 157 -15.69 -10.22 20.75
CA ASP A 157 -16.93 -10.00 20.02
C ASP A 157 -17.31 -8.51 19.96
N GLY A 158 -17.75 -8.04 18.80
CA GLY A 158 -18.04 -6.62 18.54
C GLY A 158 -16.81 -5.72 18.41
N VAL A 159 -15.59 -6.27 18.43
CA VAL A 159 -14.35 -5.50 18.22
C VAL A 159 -13.66 -5.95 16.94
N PHE A 160 -13.36 -4.98 16.08
CA PHE A 160 -12.76 -5.14 14.76
C PHE A 160 -11.46 -4.34 14.65
N ALA A 161 -10.61 -4.66 13.67
CA ALA A 161 -9.42 -3.88 13.36
C ALA A 161 -9.23 -3.74 11.84
N VAL A 162 -8.76 -2.59 11.37
CA VAL A 162 -8.51 -2.32 9.94
C VAL A 162 -7.11 -1.78 9.67
N GLY A 163 -6.72 -1.84 8.39
CA GLY A 163 -5.49 -1.25 7.89
C GLY A 163 -4.26 -1.85 8.56
N ASP A 164 -3.24 -1.02 8.76
CA ASP A 164 -1.92 -1.48 9.19
C ASP A 164 -1.95 -2.26 10.51
N CYS A 165 -2.76 -1.81 11.47
CA CYS A 165 -2.86 -2.45 12.79
C CYS A 165 -3.54 -3.83 12.72
N ALA A 166 -4.31 -4.09 11.67
CA ALA A 166 -4.97 -5.37 11.42
C ALA A 166 -4.07 -6.40 10.71
N GLY A 167 -2.88 -5.98 10.26
CA GLY A 167 -2.00 -6.80 9.43
C GLY A 167 -2.41 -6.83 7.95
N SER A 168 -3.32 -5.95 7.53
CA SER A 168 -3.58 -5.66 6.12
C SER A 168 -2.29 -5.11 5.48
N PRO A 169 -2.06 -5.32 4.17
CA PRO A 169 -0.93 -4.68 3.51
C PRO A 169 -0.96 -3.16 3.66
N TYR A 170 0.24 -2.59 3.91
CA TYR A 170 0.44 -1.21 4.33
C TYR A 170 0.24 -0.22 3.18
N PHE A 171 -1.00 -0.12 2.71
CA PHE A 171 -1.44 0.77 1.67
C PHE A 171 -2.74 1.47 2.07
N THR A 172 -2.80 2.78 1.87
CA THR A 172 -3.96 3.62 2.22
C THR A 172 -5.27 3.09 1.61
N HIS A 173 -5.25 2.69 0.35
CA HIS A 173 -6.45 2.20 -0.35
C HIS A 173 -6.92 0.84 0.18
N VAL A 174 -6.01 0.00 0.68
CA VAL A 174 -6.38 -1.27 1.36
C VAL A 174 -7.06 -0.98 2.70
N ALA A 175 -6.49 -0.08 3.51
CA ALA A 175 -7.09 0.34 4.77
C ALA A 175 -8.47 0.99 4.57
N TYR A 176 -8.63 1.75 3.47
CA TYR A 176 -9.92 2.33 3.11
C TYR A 176 -10.95 1.26 2.72
N ASP A 177 -10.55 0.29 1.88
CA ASP A 177 -11.44 -0.78 1.44
C ASP A 177 -11.77 -1.82 2.54
N ASP A 178 -10.97 -1.92 3.59
CA ASP A 178 -11.30 -2.69 4.81
C ASP A 178 -12.65 -2.25 5.41
N LEU A 179 -13.00 -0.96 5.27
CA LEU A 179 -14.30 -0.44 5.69
C LEU A 179 -15.46 -1.15 5.00
N ARG A 180 -15.32 -1.56 3.73
CA ARG A 180 -16.38 -2.26 2.99
C ARG A 180 -16.73 -3.60 3.64
N VAL A 181 -15.74 -4.28 4.22
CA VAL A 181 -15.94 -5.55 4.92
C VAL A 181 -16.56 -5.32 6.30
N ILE A 182 -16.16 -4.26 7.01
CA ILE A 182 -16.70 -3.96 8.34
C ILE A 182 -18.11 -3.39 8.27
N TYR A 183 -18.38 -2.51 7.31
CA TYR A 183 -19.69 -1.88 7.17
C TYR A 183 -20.80 -2.92 7.02
N ASP A 184 -20.58 -3.95 6.20
CA ASP A 184 -21.55 -5.02 6.00
C ASP A 184 -21.90 -5.77 7.30
N GLN A 185 -20.92 -5.88 8.20
CA GLN A 185 -21.05 -6.56 9.48
C GLN A 185 -21.73 -5.68 10.53
N ILE A 186 -21.32 -4.41 10.65
CA ILE A 186 -21.90 -3.47 11.62
C ILE A 186 -23.32 -3.08 11.24
N ALA A 187 -23.57 -2.80 9.96
CA ALA A 187 -24.89 -2.41 9.48
C ALA A 187 -25.84 -3.62 9.33
N ALA A 188 -25.35 -4.85 9.52
CA ALA A 188 -26.07 -6.10 9.25
C ALA A 188 -26.74 -6.12 7.86
N ARG A 189 -26.06 -5.52 6.86
CA ARG A 189 -26.56 -5.36 5.49
C ARG A 189 -25.47 -5.68 4.51
N ARG A 190 -25.78 -6.45 3.47
CA ARG A 190 -24.82 -6.72 2.40
C ARG A 190 -24.80 -5.54 1.42
N TRP A 191 -23.82 -4.65 1.56
CA TRP A 191 -23.58 -3.54 0.64
C TRP A 191 -22.54 -3.90 -0.42
N TRP A 192 -21.52 -4.70 -0.08
CA TRP A 192 -20.47 -5.10 -1.03
C TRP A 192 -20.62 -6.56 -1.51
N PRO A 193 -20.95 -6.80 -2.80
CA PRO A 193 -21.14 -8.16 -3.31
C PRO A 193 -19.90 -9.06 -3.18
N GLY A 194 -18.71 -8.46 -3.29
CA GLY A 194 -17.43 -9.18 -3.29
C GLY A 194 -17.02 -9.74 -1.92
N GLY A 195 -17.57 -9.23 -0.82
CA GLY A 195 -17.21 -9.64 0.55
C GLY A 195 -15.69 -9.73 0.80
N VAL A 196 -15.31 -10.67 1.67
CA VAL A 196 -13.91 -10.97 2.04
C VAL A 196 -13.07 -11.49 0.86
N ALA A 197 -13.68 -12.27 -0.04
CA ALA A 197 -12.97 -12.82 -1.21
C ALA A 197 -12.56 -11.71 -2.20
N GLY A 198 -13.44 -10.72 -2.42
CA GLY A 198 -13.15 -9.56 -3.26
C GLY A 198 -12.05 -8.68 -2.70
N ARG A 199 -11.92 -8.62 -1.37
CA ARG A 199 -10.82 -7.94 -0.68
C ARG A 199 -9.49 -8.64 -0.93
N ALA A 200 -9.42 -9.96 -0.76
CA ALA A 200 -8.19 -10.72 -0.98
C ALA A 200 -7.63 -10.54 -2.41
N GLY A 201 -8.49 -10.58 -3.43
CA GLY A 201 -8.08 -10.36 -4.83
C GLY A 201 -7.61 -8.92 -5.15
N ALA A 202 -8.05 -7.92 -4.39
CA ALA A 202 -7.57 -6.53 -4.53
C ALA A 202 -6.23 -6.30 -3.83
N VAL A 203 -5.94 -7.09 -2.79
CA VAL A 203 -4.74 -6.97 -1.96
C VAL A 203 -3.52 -7.64 -2.59
N ASP A 204 -3.71 -8.72 -3.34
CA ASP A 204 -2.63 -9.37 -4.11
C ASP A 204 -2.13 -8.54 -5.31
N ALA A 205 -2.78 -7.40 -5.57
CA ALA A 205 -2.79 -6.78 -6.88
C ALA A 205 -1.95 -5.52 -7.05
N VAL A 206 -1.51 -4.84 -5.99
CA VAL A 206 -0.89 -3.51 -6.18
C VAL A 206 0.33 -3.33 -5.30
N HIS A 207 1.50 -3.41 -5.93
CA HIS A 207 2.73 -2.84 -5.40
C HIS A 207 3.00 -1.59 -6.21
N VAL A 208 3.18 -0.45 -5.55
CA VAL A 208 3.77 0.74 -6.14
C VAL A 208 5.05 1.02 -5.36
N ALA A 209 6.19 0.94 -6.02
CA ALA A 209 7.50 1.23 -5.46
C ALA A 209 8.29 2.09 -6.44
N ARG A 210 8.81 3.23 -5.99
CA ARG A 210 9.61 4.08 -6.88
C ARG A 210 11.00 3.47 -7.10
N ALA A 211 11.42 3.25 -8.34
CA ALA A 211 12.75 2.74 -8.68
C ALA A 211 13.45 3.66 -9.70
N GLY A 212 14.48 4.39 -9.24
CA GLY A 212 15.27 5.28 -10.08
C GLY A 212 14.49 6.49 -10.62
N ALA A 213 14.53 6.71 -11.94
CA ALA A 213 13.79 7.77 -12.62
C ALA A 213 12.26 7.53 -12.68
N GLY A 214 11.80 6.29 -12.47
CA GLY A 214 10.41 5.87 -12.65
C GLY A 214 9.70 5.42 -11.38
N ARG A 215 8.36 5.38 -11.42
CA ARG A 215 7.55 4.64 -10.45
C ARG A 215 7.41 3.21 -10.97
N ALA A 216 7.91 2.21 -10.24
CA ALA A 216 7.58 0.82 -10.52
C ALA A 216 6.20 0.55 -9.90
N CYS A 217 5.32 -0.12 -10.64
CA CYS A 217 4.12 -0.67 -10.07
C CYS A 217 3.78 -2.01 -10.70
N GLY A 218 3.05 -2.86 -9.98
CA GLY A 218 2.67 -4.17 -10.51
C GLY A 218 1.95 -5.07 -9.52
N PHE A 219 1.48 -6.19 -10.06
CA PHE A 219 0.77 -7.24 -9.35
C PHE A 219 1.79 -8.27 -8.86
N ASN A 220 1.55 -8.85 -7.68
CA ASN A 220 2.49 -9.83 -7.15
C ASN A 220 2.54 -11.09 -8.03
N MET A 221 3.71 -11.39 -8.58
CA MET A 221 3.93 -12.56 -9.44
C MET A 221 4.26 -13.84 -8.65
N THR A 222 4.50 -13.78 -7.33
CA THR A 222 5.02 -14.91 -6.55
C THR A 222 4.06 -16.09 -6.45
N HIS A 223 2.76 -15.86 -6.63
CA HIS A 223 1.75 -16.93 -6.65
C HIS A 223 1.85 -17.85 -7.87
N TYR A 224 2.56 -17.44 -8.91
CA TYR A 224 2.66 -18.18 -10.19
C TYR A 224 4.00 -18.89 -10.38
N ARG A 225 4.74 -19.16 -9.30
CA ARG A 225 5.97 -19.97 -9.38
C ARG A 225 5.63 -21.36 -9.94
N GLY A 226 6.28 -21.73 -11.05
CA GLY A 226 6.05 -23.00 -11.73
C GLY A 226 4.85 -23.02 -12.69
N VAL A 227 4.19 -21.89 -12.94
CA VAL A 227 3.12 -21.77 -13.94
C VAL A 227 3.73 -21.43 -15.30
N ALA A 228 3.34 -22.16 -16.34
CA ALA A 228 3.76 -21.87 -17.72
C ALA A 228 3.06 -20.58 -18.20
N VAL A 229 3.85 -19.63 -18.70
CA VAL A 229 3.36 -18.31 -19.12
C VAL A 229 3.90 -17.89 -20.48
N ARG A 230 3.12 -17.06 -21.16
CA ARG A 230 3.56 -16.20 -22.26
C ARG A 230 3.89 -14.83 -21.70
N VAL A 231 4.93 -14.20 -22.23
CA VAL A 231 5.44 -12.92 -21.73
C VAL A 231 5.40 -11.89 -22.84
N ALA A 232 4.77 -10.75 -22.57
CA ALA A 232 4.88 -9.54 -23.38
C ALA A 232 5.71 -8.51 -22.63
N THR A 233 6.61 -7.80 -23.32
CA THR A 233 7.42 -6.72 -22.74
C THR A 233 7.54 -5.59 -23.74
N LEU A 234 7.31 -4.36 -23.29
CA LEU A 234 7.40 -3.17 -24.14
C LEU A 234 8.14 -2.06 -23.38
N PRO A 235 9.18 -1.43 -23.97
CA PRO A 235 9.88 -0.32 -23.34
C PRO A 235 8.97 0.92 -23.26
N MET A 236 9.15 1.76 -22.24
CA MET A 236 8.33 2.98 -22.06
C MET A 236 8.51 3.99 -23.19
N ALA A 237 9.67 3.99 -23.86
CA ALA A 237 9.90 4.79 -25.07
C ALA A 237 8.92 4.46 -26.23
N ALA A 238 8.29 3.29 -26.22
CA ALA A 238 7.27 2.91 -27.21
C ALA A 238 5.86 3.40 -26.84
N PHE A 239 5.61 3.77 -25.58
CA PHE A 239 4.32 4.31 -25.14
C PHE A 239 4.19 5.76 -25.61
N LEU A 240 3.36 6.02 -26.62
CA LEU A 240 3.27 7.35 -27.25
C LEU A 240 2.92 8.50 -26.28
N ARG A 241 2.27 8.21 -25.15
CA ARG A 241 2.01 9.21 -24.09
C ARG A 241 3.29 9.79 -23.50
N THR A 242 4.40 9.05 -23.44
CA THR A 242 5.67 9.56 -22.91
C THR A 242 6.23 10.71 -23.75
N ARG A 243 5.97 10.72 -25.06
CA ARG A 243 6.34 11.83 -25.97
C ARG A 243 5.64 13.14 -25.63
N THR A 244 4.40 13.07 -25.16
CA THR A 244 3.63 14.26 -24.75
C THR A 244 3.83 14.59 -23.26
N MET A 245 4.63 13.79 -22.53
CA MET A 245 5.05 14.06 -21.15
C MET A 245 6.46 14.64 -21.06
N GLY A 246 7.11 14.89 -22.19
CA GLY A 246 8.46 15.47 -22.28
C GLY A 246 9.61 14.47 -22.22
N SER A 247 9.37 13.21 -21.80
CA SER A 247 10.40 12.17 -21.78
C SER A 247 10.64 11.52 -23.15
N GLY A 248 9.59 11.34 -23.95
CA GLY A 248 9.69 10.83 -25.33
C GLY A 248 10.56 9.58 -25.49
N ALA A 249 11.51 9.64 -26.45
CA ALA A 249 12.42 8.52 -26.72
C ALA A 249 13.40 8.23 -25.57
N GLU A 250 13.60 9.18 -24.67
CA GLU A 250 14.45 9.05 -23.48
C GLU A 250 13.69 8.45 -22.28
N ALA A 251 12.42 8.06 -22.45
CA ALA A 251 11.66 7.42 -21.40
C ALA A 251 12.29 6.09 -20.96
N VAL A 252 12.84 6.08 -19.74
CA VAL A 252 13.47 4.91 -19.12
C VAL A 252 12.42 4.04 -18.45
N GLY A 253 12.46 2.74 -18.72
CA GLY A 253 11.62 1.73 -18.08
C GLY A 253 10.91 0.82 -19.06
N PHE A 254 9.99 0.00 -18.56
CA PHE A 254 9.28 -1.00 -19.35
C PHE A 254 7.92 -1.34 -18.73
N ALA A 255 7.02 -1.88 -19.53
CA ALA A 255 5.84 -2.62 -19.08
C ALA A 255 6.00 -4.09 -19.47
N LYS A 256 5.51 -4.99 -18.63
CA LYS A 256 5.56 -6.42 -18.83
C LYS A 256 4.27 -7.05 -18.35
N ALA A 257 3.68 -7.91 -19.16
CA ALA A 257 2.50 -8.71 -18.82
C ALA A 257 2.85 -10.19 -18.90
N LEU A 258 2.40 -10.97 -17.92
CA LEU A 258 2.42 -12.42 -17.96
C LEU A 258 1.01 -12.92 -18.24
N VAL A 259 0.88 -13.75 -19.26
CA VAL A 259 -0.38 -14.35 -19.70
C VAL A 259 -0.26 -15.86 -19.56
N GLU A 260 -1.35 -16.56 -19.27
CA GLU A 260 -1.36 -18.03 -19.28
C GLU A 260 -0.78 -18.62 -20.57
N ALA A 261 -0.04 -19.73 -20.47
CA ALA A 261 0.47 -20.42 -21.65
C ALA A 261 -0.65 -21.06 -22.49
N TYR A 262 -1.62 -21.68 -21.82
CA TYR A 262 -2.70 -22.46 -22.44
C TYR A 262 -4.06 -21.73 -22.43
N GLY A 263 -4.13 -20.56 -21.81
CA GLY A 263 -5.30 -19.69 -21.77
C GLY A 263 -4.90 -18.26 -22.08
N ASP A 264 -5.84 -17.33 -22.03
CA ASP A 264 -5.58 -15.91 -22.34
C ASP A 264 -5.70 -15.01 -21.11
N ARG A 265 -5.82 -15.55 -19.90
CA ARG A 265 -5.90 -14.71 -18.69
C ARG A 265 -4.57 -14.06 -18.39
N ILE A 266 -4.65 -12.81 -17.95
CA ILE A 266 -3.50 -12.09 -17.40
C ILE A 266 -3.24 -12.63 -15.99
N LEU A 267 -2.04 -13.14 -15.76
CA LEU A 267 -1.59 -13.65 -14.47
C LEU A 267 -0.88 -12.58 -13.66
N GLY A 268 -0.25 -11.63 -14.34
CA GLY A 268 0.17 -10.41 -13.69
C GLY A 268 0.87 -9.45 -14.61
N PHE A 269 1.24 -8.33 -14.03
CA PHE A 269 1.70 -7.17 -14.77
C PHE A 269 2.65 -6.36 -13.91
N VAL A 270 3.67 -5.79 -14.54
CA VAL A 270 4.59 -4.85 -13.90
C VAL A 270 4.94 -3.77 -14.91
N ALA A 271 4.98 -2.53 -14.46
CA ALA A 271 5.42 -1.40 -15.25
C ALA A 271 6.37 -0.52 -14.42
N LEU A 272 7.35 0.08 -15.09
CA LEU A 272 8.30 1.02 -14.52
C LEU A 272 8.22 2.30 -15.35
N ASP A 273 7.53 3.30 -14.81
CA ASP A 273 7.33 4.63 -15.41
C ASP A 273 6.69 5.57 -14.37
N PRO A 274 6.98 6.88 -14.35
CA PRO A 274 6.25 7.80 -13.47
C PRO A 274 4.72 7.67 -13.59
N SER A 275 4.14 7.40 -14.74
CA SER A 275 2.69 7.27 -14.90
C SER A 275 2.21 5.81 -14.95
N ALA A 276 3.03 4.85 -14.51
CA ALA A 276 2.69 3.43 -14.56
C ALA A 276 1.43 3.09 -13.74
N GLY A 277 1.16 3.84 -12.67
CA GLY A 277 -0.02 3.68 -11.82
C GLY A 277 -1.35 3.76 -12.57
N GLU A 278 -1.42 4.53 -13.66
CA GLU A 278 -2.64 4.73 -14.44
C GLU A 278 -3.10 3.46 -15.19
N MET A 279 -2.17 2.54 -15.46
CA MET A 279 -2.48 1.29 -16.16
C MET A 279 -3.03 0.20 -15.22
N LEU A 280 -2.71 0.27 -13.94
CA LEU A 280 -3.06 -0.78 -12.97
C LEU A 280 -4.56 -1.02 -12.87
N PRO A 281 -5.45 0.00 -12.81
CA PRO A 281 -6.89 -0.26 -12.66
C PRO A 281 -7.48 -1.07 -13.81
N VAL A 282 -7.01 -0.83 -15.05
CA VAL A 282 -7.47 -1.56 -16.24
C VAL A 282 -7.05 -3.03 -16.16
N VAL A 283 -5.79 -3.28 -15.85
CA VAL A 283 -5.26 -4.64 -15.72
C VAL A 283 -5.89 -5.37 -14.52
N GLN A 284 -6.04 -4.68 -13.39
CA GLN A 284 -6.68 -5.22 -12.18
C GLN A 284 -8.11 -5.65 -12.47
N LEU A 285 -8.87 -4.83 -13.19
CA LEU A 285 -10.24 -5.16 -13.56
C LEU A 285 -10.29 -6.40 -14.45
N ALA A 286 -9.44 -6.47 -15.48
CA ALA A 286 -9.38 -7.64 -16.36
C ALA A 286 -9.00 -8.92 -15.61
N MET A 287 -7.98 -8.85 -14.74
CA MET A 287 -7.58 -9.96 -13.88
C MET A 287 -8.71 -10.40 -12.94
N ARG A 288 -9.40 -9.44 -12.31
CA ARG A 288 -10.52 -9.71 -11.41
C ARG A 288 -11.71 -10.38 -12.12
N LEU A 289 -11.97 -9.98 -13.36
CA LEU A 289 -13.03 -10.58 -14.19
C LEU A 289 -12.59 -11.91 -14.83
N GLY A 290 -11.32 -12.29 -14.73
CA GLY A 290 -10.76 -13.43 -15.48
C GLY A 290 -10.85 -13.23 -16.99
N ALA A 291 -10.91 -11.98 -17.46
CA ALA A 291 -11.05 -11.65 -18.87
C ALA A 291 -9.79 -12.02 -19.66
N PRO A 292 -9.92 -12.46 -20.92
CA PRO A 292 -8.76 -12.71 -21.76
C PRO A 292 -8.06 -11.37 -22.08
N TYR A 293 -6.73 -11.40 -22.22
CA TYR A 293 -5.93 -10.20 -22.51
C TYR A 293 -6.36 -9.52 -23.82
N THR A 294 -6.97 -10.28 -24.73
CA THR A 294 -7.49 -9.81 -26.01
C THR A 294 -8.61 -8.78 -25.86
N GLU A 295 -9.36 -8.78 -24.76
CA GLU A 295 -10.33 -7.73 -24.47
C GLU A 295 -9.65 -6.37 -24.41
N ILE A 296 -8.49 -6.29 -23.74
CA ILE A 296 -7.71 -5.05 -23.68
C ILE A 296 -7.04 -4.78 -25.03
N ALA A 297 -6.44 -5.79 -25.67
CA ALA A 297 -5.74 -5.61 -26.94
C ALA A 297 -6.66 -5.10 -28.08
N ASN A 298 -7.93 -5.51 -28.09
CA ASN A 298 -8.89 -5.10 -29.12
C ASN A 298 -9.66 -3.81 -28.76
N LEU A 299 -9.37 -3.20 -27.60
CA LEU A 299 -10.12 -2.05 -27.13
C LEU A 299 -9.70 -0.76 -27.86
N ILE A 300 -10.68 0.01 -28.32
CA ILE A 300 -10.46 1.37 -28.83
C ILE A 300 -10.29 2.30 -27.62
N MET A 301 -9.03 2.55 -27.25
CA MET A 301 -8.68 3.46 -26.15
C MET A 301 -8.33 4.86 -26.63
N ALA A 302 -8.71 5.86 -25.83
CA ALA A 302 -8.36 7.26 -26.05
C ALA A 302 -6.83 7.44 -26.22
N HIS A 303 -6.44 8.25 -27.19
CA HIS A 303 -5.04 8.45 -27.58
C HIS A 303 -4.65 9.94 -27.53
N PRO A 304 -3.45 10.29 -27.01
CA PRO A 304 -2.47 9.43 -26.36
C PRO A 304 -2.74 9.31 -24.85
N THR A 305 -2.80 8.08 -24.32
CA THR A 305 -2.88 7.79 -22.88
C THR A 305 -1.90 6.67 -22.50
N MET A 306 -1.54 6.55 -21.22
CA MET A 306 -0.72 5.41 -20.75
C MET A 306 -1.46 4.08 -20.97
N CYS A 307 -2.76 4.06 -20.69
CA CYS A 307 -3.62 2.89 -20.92
C CYS A 307 -3.63 2.46 -22.38
N LYS A 308 -3.60 3.38 -23.36
CA LYS A 308 -3.52 3.00 -24.77
C LYS A 308 -2.25 2.19 -25.09
N GLY A 309 -1.16 2.37 -24.35
CA GLY A 309 0.03 1.54 -24.50
C GLY A 309 -0.14 0.09 -24.02
N LEU A 310 -1.14 -0.20 -23.18
CA LEU A 310 -1.51 -1.60 -22.85
C LEU A 310 -1.96 -2.36 -24.10
N VAL A 311 -2.64 -1.72 -25.03
CA VAL A 311 -3.03 -2.33 -26.31
C VAL A 311 -1.78 -2.82 -27.04
N GLN A 312 -0.81 -1.93 -27.23
CA GLN A 312 0.44 -2.25 -27.94
C GLN A 312 1.26 -3.33 -27.22
N LEU A 313 1.32 -3.28 -25.88
CA LEU A 313 1.97 -4.31 -25.08
C LEU A 313 1.30 -5.67 -25.30
N LEU A 314 -0.02 -5.72 -25.25
CA LEU A 314 -0.78 -6.97 -25.27
C LEU A 314 -0.93 -7.56 -26.68
N GLU A 315 -0.89 -6.74 -27.73
CA GLU A 315 -0.74 -7.19 -29.11
C GLU A 315 0.60 -7.93 -29.33
N SER A 316 1.63 -7.66 -28.52
CA SER A 316 2.92 -8.35 -28.60
C SER A 316 2.95 -9.72 -27.90
N VAL A 317 1.85 -10.15 -27.27
CA VAL A 317 1.75 -11.49 -26.66
C VAL A 317 1.82 -12.54 -27.76
N LEU A 318 2.78 -13.46 -27.63
CA LEU A 318 2.93 -14.58 -28.57
C LEU A 318 1.64 -15.40 -28.67
N ALA A 319 1.35 -15.92 -29.86
CA ALA A 319 0.23 -16.85 -30.05
C ALA A 319 0.41 -18.09 -29.16
N ARG A 320 -0.71 -18.77 -28.85
CA ARG A 320 -0.67 -20.07 -28.17
C ARG A 320 0.11 -21.06 -29.05
N LYS A 321 0.97 -21.86 -28.42
CA LYS A 321 1.64 -22.98 -29.09
C LYS A 321 0.72 -24.17 -29.21
#